data_AF-C4WTH9-F1
#
_entry.id   AF-C4WTH9-F1
#
_cell.length_a   1.000
_cell.length_b   1.000
_cell.length_c   1.000
_cell.angle_alpha   90.00
_cell.angle_beta   90.00
_cell.angle_gamma   90.00
#
_symmetry.space_group_name_H-M   'P 1'
#
loop_
_entity.id
_entity.type
_entity.pdbx_description
1 polymer ?
#
loop_
_entity_poly.entity_id
_entity_poly.type
_entity_poly.pdbx_seq_one_letter_code
_entity_poly.pdbx_strand_id
1 'polypeptide(L)'
;MPEKNAFIYVCGFLMKKCIEKHSCDICIQYAKSQNKLDESFLLCYFKAYENAEKTMFGNLMMPQHAFYNYIDELENIFINRFPHIAINKEVGIKLKLSMINVVFSHPCPLFSKDYLINYFIRFRIHAAIKFLNRNLISEKIKKNRKLCILNHL
;
A
#
# COMPACT_ATOMS: atom_id res chain seq x y z
N MET A 1 -5.58 11.92 9.83
CA MET A 1 -5.25 12.58 8.55
C MET A 1 -3.97 12.06 7.87
N PRO A 2 -2.83 11.75 8.55
CA PRO A 2 -1.60 11.29 7.87
C PRO A 2 -1.72 9.91 7.18
N GLU A 3 -2.44 8.98 7.81
CA GLU A 3 -2.57 7.59 7.34
C GLU A 3 -3.37 7.50 6.04
N LYS A 4 -4.45 8.28 5.90
CA LYS A 4 -5.26 8.32 4.67
C LYS A 4 -4.42 8.77 3.46
N ASN A 5 -3.59 9.81 3.61
CA ASN A 5 -2.71 10.29 2.54
C ASN A 5 -1.62 9.28 2.19
N ALA A 6 -1.05 8.60 3.18
CA ALA A 6 -0.07 7.54 2.95
C ALA A 6 -0.70 6.33 2.22
N PHE A 7 -1.96 5.99 2.57
CA PHE A 7 -2.67 4.89 1.94
C PHE A 7 -3.04 5.19 0.47
N ILE A 8 -3.46 6.42 0.17
CA ILE A 8 -3.68 6.88 -1.22
C ILE A 8 -2.40 6.75 -2.04
N TYR A 9 -1.26 7.14 -1.47
CA TYR A 9 0.04 6.98 -2.12
C TYR A 9 0.36 5.51 -2.41
N VAL A 10 0.11 4.62 -1.44
CA VAL A 10 0.27 3.17 -1.62
C VAL A 10 -0.62 2.66 -2.76
N CYS A 11 -1.87 3.09 -2.82
CA CYS A 11 -2.79 2.73 -3.91
C CYS A 11 -2.24 3.18 -5.27
N GLY A 12 -1.79 4.42 -5.40
CA GLY A 12 -1.16 4.92 -6.63
C GLY A 12 0.10 4.13 -7.02
N PHE A 13 0.90 3.74 -6.04
CA PHE A 13 2.10 2.93 -6.25
C PHE A 13 1.76 1.51 -6.76
N LEU A 14 0.75 0.87 -6.17
CA LEU A 14 0.27 -0.44 -6.60
C LEU A 14 -0.30 -0.40 -8.01
N MET A 15 -1.07 0.65 -8.34
CA MET A 15 -1.58 0.87 -9.70
C MET A 15 -0.44 0.99 -10.72
N LYS A 16 0.57 1.81 -10.41
CA LYS A 16 1.77 1.93 -11.25
C LYS A 16 2.43 0.57 -11.49
N LYS A 17 2.58 -0.25 -10.44
CA LYS A 17 3.16 -1.61 -10.57
C LYS A 17 2.31 -2.54 -11.45
N CYS A 18 0.99 -2.41 -11.41
CA CYS A 18 0.10 -3.16 -12.30
C CYS A 18 0.27 -2.73 -13.77
N ILE A 19 0.44 -1.43 -14.03
CA ILE A 19 0.66 -0.90 -15.38
C ILE A 19 2.04 -1.30 -15.92
N GLU A 20 3.08 -1.27 -15.08
CA GLU A 20 4.40 -1.78 -15.45
C GLU A 20 4.36 -3.27 -15.83
N LYS A 21 3.43 -4.04 -15.25
CA LYS A 21 3.20 -5.44 -15.58
C LYS A 21 2.34 -5.64 -16.83
N HIS A 22 1.34 -4.78 -17.04
CA HIS A 22 0.42 -4.82 -18.18
C HIS A 22 0.01 -3.40 -18.61
N SER A 23 0.64 -2.91 -19.68
CA SER A 23 0.56 -1.53 -20.14
C SER A 23 -0.34 -1.34 -21.37
N CYS A 24 -1.54 -1.93 -21.38
CA CYS A 24 -2.51 -1.66 -22.45
C CYS A 24 -3.20 -0.30 -22.26
N ASP A 25 -3.76 0.23 -23.35
CA ASP A 25 -4.44 1.54 -23.34
C ASP A 25 -5.60 1.59 -22.34
N ILE A 26 -6.34 0.48 -22.17
CA ILE A 26 -7.46 0.41 -21.22
C ILE A 26 -6.95 0.61 -19.78
N CYS A 27 -5.85 -0.05 -19.39
CA CYS A 27 -5.24 0.12 -18.07
C CYS A 27 -4.70 1.54 -17.87
N ILE A 28 -4.04 2.09 -18.89
CA ILE A 28 -3.47 3.44 -18.83
C ILE A 28 -4.57 4.48 -18.70
N GLN A 29 -5.65 4.36 -19.48
CA GLN A 29 -6.80 5.24 -19.40
C GLN A 29 -7.53 5.11 -18.07
N TYR A 30 -7.75 3.88 -17.57
CA TYR A 30 -8.34 3.64 -16.25
C TYR A 30 -7.54 4.31 -15.13
N ALA A 31 -6.21 4.25 -15.19
CA ALA A 31 -5.36 4.87 -14.19
C ALA A 31 -5.28 6.40 -14.30
N LYS A 32 -5.62 6.96 -15.47
CA LYS A 32 -5.66 8.41 -15.74
C LYS A 32 -7.05 9.03 -15.61
N SER A 33 -8.11 8.23 -15.51
CA SER A 33 -9.48 8.75 -15.61
C SER A 33 -9.98 9.48 -14.36
N GLN A 34 -9.21 9.52 -13.28
CA GLN A 34 -9.60 10.20 -12.03
C GLN A 34 -9.13 11.66 -12.07
N ASN A 35 -10.02 12.54 -12.53
CA ASN A 35 -9.76 13.99 -12.64
C ASN A 35 -10.43 14.82 -11.52
N LYS A 36 -11.30 14.21 -10.71
CA LYS A 36 -12.01 14.91 -9.63
C LYS A 36 -11.28 14.75 -8.30
N LEU A 37 -10.93 15.90 -7.74
CA LEU A 37 -10.23 16.06 -6.48
C LEU A 37 -11.25 16.18 -5.36
N ASP A 38 -11.19 15.28 -4.39
CA ASP A 38 -11.85 15.49 -3.11
C ASP A 38 -10.85 16.18 -2.15
N GLU A 39 -11.35 16.97 -1.20
CA GLU A 39 -10.55 17.76 -0.24
C GLU A 39 -9.59 16.87 0.57
N SER A 40 -9.97 15.61 0.78
CA SER A 40 -9.13 14.55 1.37
C SER A 40 -7.81 14.32 0.61
N PHE A 41 -7.74 14.74 -0.66
CA PHE A 41 -6.63 14.50 -1.59
C PHE A 41 -5.84 15.78 -1.93
N LEU A 42 -6.18 16.91 -1.34
CA LEU A 42 -5.62 18.23 -1.68
C LEU A 42 -4.10 18.30 -1.45
N LEU A 43 -3.60 17.74 -0.35
CA LEU A 43 -2.17 17.63 -0.02
C LEU A 43 -1.39 16.77 -1.04
N CYS A 44 -2.08 15.78 -1.56
CA CYS A 44 -1.59 14.88 -2.57
C CYS A 44 -1.52 15.61 -3.93
N TYR A 45 -2.59 16.33 -4.28
CA TYR A 45 -2.67 17.18 -5.45
C TYR A 45 -1.59 18.27 -5.51
N PHE A 46 -1.38 19.03 -4.44
CA PHE A 46 -0.36 20.10 -4.43
C PHE A 46 1.04 19.55 -4.75
N LYS A 47 1.39 18.37 -4.24
CA LYS A 47 2.68 17.71 -4.56
C LYS A 47 2.74 17.14 -5.97
N ALA A 48 1.61 16.91 -6.62
CA ALA A 48 1.56 16.42 -8.00
C ALA A 48 1.59 17.51 -9.06
N TYR A 49 1.01 18.67 -8.74
CA TYR A 49 0.78 19.75 -9.70
C TYR A 49 1.65 21.00 -9.46
N GLU A 50 2.56 21.00 -8.48
CA GLU A 50 3.64 22.02 -8.38
C GLU A 50 4.61 21.98 -9.58
N ASN A 51 4.59 20.92 -10.40
CA ASN A 51 5.31 20.85 -11.67
C ASN A 51 4.31 20.92 -12.84
N ALA A 52 4.01 22.14 -13.30
CA ALA A 52 2.98 22.44 -14.31
C ALA A 52 3.12 21.72 -15.68
N GLU A 53 4.21 20.99 -15.93
CA GLU A 53 4.43 20.22 -17.17
C GLU A 53 4.15 18.71 -17.03
N LYS A 54 3.81 18.22 -15.84
CA LYS A 54 3.65 16.78 -15.60
C LYS A 54 2.33 16.51 -14.89
N THR A 55 1.42 15.82 -15.57
CA THR A 55 0.16 15.26 -15.04
C THR A 55 0.39 14.14 -13.99
N MET A 56 1.53 14.18 -13.30
CA MET A 56 2.13 13.06 -12.61
C MET A 56 2.64 13.49 -11.23
N PHE A 57 2.14 12.81 -10.22
CA PHE A 57 2.49 12.97 -8.83
C PHE A 57 3.90 12.50 -8.53
N GLY A 58 4.93 13.26 -8.88
CA GLY A 58 6.30 12.71 -8.84
C GLY A 58 6.36 11.30 -9.48
N ASN A 59 5.63 11.09 -10.59
CA ASN A 59 5.37 9.81 -11.28
C ASN A 59 4.32 8.84 -10.65
N LEU A 60 3.43 9.26 -9.74
CA LEU A 60 2.32 8.44 -9.25
C LEU A 60 0.97 8.88 -9.86
N MET A 61 0.10 7.88 -10.10
CA MET A 61 -1.24 8.07 -10.63
C MET A 61 -2.25 8.08 -9.48
N MET A 62 -3.27 8.94 -9.56
CA MET A 62 -4.35 8.97 -8.57
C MET A 62 -5.21 7.71 -8.75
N PRO A 63 -5.40 6.88 -7.71
CA PRO A 63 -6.20 5.67 -7.84
C PRO A 63 -7.68 6.02 -8.06
N GLN A 64 -8.32 5.26 -8.95
CA GLN A 64 -9.78 5.23 -9.07
C GLN A 64 -10.44 4.81 -7.75
N HIS A 65 -11.64 5.33 -7.46
CA HIS A 65 -12.39 4.96 -6.24
C HIS A 65 -12.59 3.44 -6.12
N ALA A 66 -12.95 2.77 -7.20
CA ALA A 66 -13.12 1.31 -7.21
C ALA A 66 -11.81 0.57 -6.88
N PHE A 67 -10.67 1.08 -7.36
CA PHE A 67 -9.36 0.51 -7.03
C PHE A 67 -8.99 0.81 -5.56
N TYR A 68 -9.22 2.03 -5.10
CA TYR A 68 -8.98 2.42 -3.71
C TYR A 68 -9.77 1.53 -2.74
N ASN A 69 -11.09 1.39 -2.96
CA ASN A 69 -11.96 0.57 -2.12
C ASN A 69 -11.50 -0.89 -2.11
N TYR A 70 -11.11 -1.42 -3.28
CA TYR A 70 -10.56 -2.77 -3.37
C TYR A 70 -9.30 -2.95 -2.51
N ILE A 71 -8.33 -2.02 -2.60
CA ILE A 71 -7.12 -2.09 -1.76
C ILE A 71 -7.46 -1.92 -0.27
N ASP A 72 -8.45 -1.10 0.07
CA ASP A 72 -8.89 -0.90 1.46
C ASP A 72 -9.46 -2.20 2.05
N GLU A 73 -10.28 -2.93 1.28
CA GLU A 73 -10.75 -4.26 1.68
C GLU A 73 -9.60 -5.26 1.87
N LEU A 74 -8.60 -5.26 0.97
CA LEU A 74 -7.39 -6.09 1.15
C LEU A 74 -6.62 -5.71 2.43
N GLU A 75 -6.52 -4.43 2.74
CA GLU A 75 -5.86 -3.93 3.94
C GLU A 75 -6.61 -4.34 5.21
N ASN A 76 -7.93 -4.24 5.21
CA ASN A 76 -8.77 -4.72 6.31
C ASN A 76 -8.59 -6.23 6.54
N ILE A 77 -8.52 -7.03 5.49
CA ILE A 77 -8.21 -8.46 5.60
C ILE A 77 -6.81 -8.68 6.16
N PHE A 78 -5.82 -7.92 5.70
CA PHE A 78 -4.44 -8.04 6.18
C PHE A 78 -4.34 -7.73 7.68
N ILE A 79 -4.88 -6.60 8.13
CA ILE A 79 -4.87 -6.17 9.53
C ILE A 79 -5.53 -7.23 10.43
N ASN A 80 -6.67 -7.76 9.99
CA ASN A 80 -7.43 -8.73 10.77
C ASN A 80 -6.80 -10.12 10.79
N ARG A 81 -6.11 -10.55 9.71
CA ARG A 81 -5.60 -11.93 9.61
C ARG A 81 -4.13 -12.05 10.00
N PHE A 82 -3.29 -11.11 9.56
CA PHE A 82 -1.83 -11.24 9.66
C PHE A 82 -1.33 -11.51 11.08
N PRO A 83 -1.80 -10.84 12.15
CA PRO A 83 -1.34 -11.10 13.52
C PRO A 83 -1.55 -12.55 13.96
N HIS A 84 -2.61 -13.22 13.50
CA HIS A 84 -2.94 -14.59 13.89
C HIS A 84 -2.17 -15.65 13.10
N ILE A 85 -1.65 -15.31 11.93
CA ILE A 85 -0.99 -16.26 11.04
C ILE A 85 0.49 -15.97 10.80
N ALA A 86 1.01 -14.84 11.28
CA ALA A 86 2.38 -14.38 11.03
C ALA A 86 3.46 -15.39 11.46
N ILE A 87 3.20 -16.20 12.49
CA ILE A 87 4.13 -17.23 12.99
C ILE A 87 4.04 -18.56 12.23
N ASN A 88 3.01 -18.72 11.39
CA ASN A 88 2.77 -19.98 10.70
C ASN A 88 3.64 -20.10 9.44
N LYS A 89 3.84 -21.33 8.98
CA LYS A 89 4.35 -21.56 7.62
C LYS A 89 3.32 -21.07 6.58
N GLU A 90 3.83 -20.69 5.41
CA GLU A 90 3.03 -20.35 4.22
C GLU A 90 2.06 -19.17 4.41
N VAL A 91 2.45 -18.17 5.22
CA VAL A 91 1.65 -16.97 5.51
C VAL A 91 1.10 -16.30 4.24
N GLY A 92 1.92 -16.21 3.19
CA GLY A 92 1.51 -15.61 1.92
C GLY A 92 0.35 -16.34 1.24
N ILE A 93 0.35 -17.68 1.28
CA ILE A 93 -0.72 -18.50 0.70
C ILE A 93 -2.00 -18.32 1.52
N LYS A 94 -1.89 -18.36 2.86
CA LYS A 94 -3.05 -18.18 3.76
C LYS A 94 -3.70 -16.80 3.61
N LEU A 95 -2.89 -15.75 3.45
CA LEU A 95 -3.38 -14.40 3.15
C LEU A 95 -4.05 -14.36 1.78
N LYS A 96 -3.41 -14.94 0.76
CA LYS A 96 -3.96 -14.98 -0.60
C LYS A 96 -5.34 -15.62 -0.61
N LEU A 97 -5.49 -16.80 0.00
CA LEU A 97 -6.78 -17.49 0.11
C LEU A 97 -7.87 -16.64 0.78
N SER A 98 -7.49 -15.79 1.74
CA SER A 98 -8.42 -14.86 2.39
C SER A 98 -8.83 -13.68 1.49
N MET A 99 -8.04 -13.38 0.46
CA MET A 99 -8.19 -12.21 -0.42
C MET A 99 -8.77 -12.54 -1.81
N ILE A 100 -8.71 -13.80 -2.28
CA ILE A 100 -9.11 -14.13 -3.67
C ILE A 100 -10.57 -13.80 -3.99
N ASN A 101 -11.44 -13.92 -2.98
CA ASN A 101 -12.89 -13.76 -3.10
C ASN A 101 -13.32 -12.29 -3.08
N VAL A 102 -12.39 -11.36 -2.81
CA VAL A 102 -12.68 -9.94 -2.90
C VAL A 102 -12.99 -9.59 -4.36
N VAL A 103 -14.16 -9.00 -4.57
CA VAL A 103 -14.68 -8.66 -5.89
C VAL A 103 -14.00 -7.39 -6.38
N PHE A 104 -13.42 -7.47 -7.56
CA PHE A 104 -12.86 -6.31 -8.24
C PHE A 104 -13.10 -6.45 -9.73
N SER A 105 -13.80 -5.46 -10.29
CA SER A 105 -14.06 -5.37 -11.73
C SER A 105 -13.16 -4.30 -12.32
N HIS A 106 -12.26 -4.71 -13.20
CA HIS A 106 -11.38 -3.82 -13.94
C HIS A 106 -11.80 -3.86 -15.43
N PRO A 107 -11.86 -2.71 -16.13
CA PRO A 107 -12.34 -2.66 -17.51
C PRO A 107 -11.42 -3.42 -18.49
N CYS A 108 -10.15 -3.61 -18.15
CA CYS A 108 -9.24 -4.45 -18.93
C CYS A 108 -9.43 -5.94 -18.56
N PRO A 109 -9.79 -6.80 -19.54
CA PRO A 109 -9.97 -8.24 -19.31
C PRO A 109 -8.65 -8.98 -19.02
N LEU A 110 -7.52 -8.40 -19.41
CA LEU A 110 -6.18 -8.94 -19.17
C LEU A 110 -5.55 -8.41 -17.87
N PHE A 111 -6.29 -7.63 -17.08
CA PHE A 111 -5.80 -7.15 -15.80
C PHE A 111 -5.58 -8.31 -14.83
N SER A 112 -4.34 -8.46 -14.36
CA SER A 112 -3.98 -9.56 -13.46
C SER A 112 -4.30 -9.22 -12.01
N LYS A 113 -5.51 -9.61 -11.56
CA LYS A 113 -5.89 -9.53 -10.13
C LYS A 113 -4.95 -10.36 -9.25
N ASP A 114 -4.53 -11.52 -9.74
CA ASP A 114 -3.62 -12.41 -9.02
C ASP A 114 -2.26 -11.75 -8.75
N TYR A 115 -1.70 -11.08 -9.76
CA TYR A 115 -0.46 -10.31 -9.62
C TYR A 115 -0.60 -9.24 -8.53
N LEU A 116 -1.69 -8.47 -8.56
CA LEU A 116 -1.94 -7.41 -7.58
C LEU A 116 -2.01 -7.96 -6.15
N ILE A 117 -2.79 -9.03 -5.92
CA ILE A 117 -2.90 -9.66 -4.59
C ILE A 117 -1.53 -10.15 -4.11
N ASN A 118 -0.79 -10.89 -4.95
CA ASN A 118 0.53 -11.41 -4.57
C ASN A 118 1.51 -10.28 -4.25
N TYR A 119 1.49 -9.19 -5.03
CA TYR A 119 2.36 -8.04 -4.83
C TYR A 119 2.01 -7.29 -3.54
N PHE A 120 0.72 -7.04 -3.32
CA PHE A 120 0.20 -6.41 -2.11
C PHE A 120 0.63 -7.18 -0.85
N ILE A 121 0.44 -8.50 -0.83
CA ILE A 121 0.83 -9.35 0.30
C ILE A 121 2.33 -9.20 0.61
N ARG A 122 3.19 -9.31 -0.41
CA ARG A 122 4.64 -9.18 -0.22
C ARG A 122 5.01 -7.80 0.32
N PHE A 123 4.42 -6.75 -0.25
CA PHE A 123 4.63 -5.37 0.17
C PHE A 123 4.22 -5.16 1.63
N ARG A 124 3.03 -5.61 2.04
CA ARG A 124 2.52 -5.43 3.40
C ARG A 124 3.26 -6.25 4.44
N ILE A 125 3.60 -7.51 4.15
CA ILE A 125 4.45 -8.32 5.04
C ILE A 125 5.80 -7.62 5.27
N HIS A 126 6.45 -7.16 4.19
CA HIS A 126 7.73 -6.45 4.31
C HIS A 126 7.59 -5.18 5.17
N ALA A 127 6.56 -4.38 4.91
CA ALA A 127 6.31 -3.15 5.66
C ALA A 127 6.02 -3.42 7.15
N ALA A 128 5.21 -4.43 7.45
CA ALA A 128 4.88 -4.84 8.82
C ALA A 128 6.13 -5.32 9.58
N ILE A 129 6.92 -6.22 8.99
CA ILE A 129 8.16 -6.71 9.60
C ILE A 129 9.15 -5.56 9.80
N LYS A 130 9.32 -4.68 8.80
CA LYS A 130 10.20 -3.51 8.91
C LYS A 130 9.77 -2.58 10.05
N PHE A 131 8.48 -2.37 10.24
CA PHE A 131 7.93 -1.58 11.34
C PHE A 131 8.18 -2.25 12.69
N LEU A 132 7.88 -3.55 12.83
CA LEU A 132 8.14 -4.32 14.04
C LEU A 132 9.64 -4.31 14.42
N ASN A 133 10.52 -4.49 13.45
CA ASN A 133 11.98 -4.46 13.68
C ASN A 133 12.47 -3.09 14.16
N ARG A 134 11.91 -1.99 13.63
CA ARG A 134 12.23 -0.64 14.11
C ARG A 134 11.83 -0.45 15.57
N ASN A 135 10.65 -0.94 15.95
CA ASN A 135 10.18 -0.86 17.33
C ASN A 135 11.11 -1.64 18.25
N LEU A 136 11.49 -2.87 17.89
CA LEU A 136 12.44 -3.69 18.65
C LEU A 136 13.81 -3.02 18.83
N ILE A 137 14.37 -2.43 17.75
CA ILE A 137 15.65 -1.71 17.83
C ILE A 137 15.52 -0.49 18.76
N SER A 138 14.44 0.27 18.63
CA SER A 138 14.19 1.45 19.47
C SER A 138 14.06 1.11 20.96
N GLU A 139 13.42 -0.02 21.28
CA GLU A 139 13.31 -0.53 22.64
C GLU A 139 14.66 -0.99 23.19
N LYS A 140 15.48 -1.67 22.38
CA LYS A 140 16.83 -2.08 22.77
C LYS A 140 17.71 -0.86 23.12
N ILE A 141 17.64 0.20 22.31
CA ILE A 141 18.36 1.45 22.58
C ILE A 141 17.86 2.10 23.89
N LYS A 142 16.55 2.13 24.14
CA LYS A 142 15.99 2.66 25.39
C LYS A 142 16.41 1.84 26.62
N LYS A 143 16.44 0.50 26.53
CA LYS A 143 16.96 -0.38 27.60
C LYS A 143 18.44 -0.12 27.88
N ASN A 144 19.26 0.01 26.85
CA ASN A 144 20.68 0.33 27.01
C ASN A 144 20.90 1.71 27.65
N ARG A 145 20.09 2.72 27.34
CA ARG A 145 20.14 4.02 28.02
C ARG A 145 19.83 3.91 29.52
N LYS A 146 18.82 3.12 29.91
CA LYS A 146 18.52 2.89 31.34
C LYS A 146 19.67 2.16 32.05
N LEU A 147 20.29 1.18 31.40
CA LEU A 147 21.49 0.49 31.92
C LEU A 147 22.68 1.44 32.07
N CYS A 148 22.93 2.34 31.11
CA CYS A 148 23.95 3.39 31.26
C CYS A 148 23.65 4.32 32.44
N ILE A 149 22.40 4.73 32.64
CA ILE A 149 22.03 5.61 33.77
C ILE A 149 22.25 4.91 35.12
N LEU A 150 22.00 3.59 35.21
CA LEU A 150 22.23 2.81 36.43
C LEU A 150 23.71 2.53 36.72
N ASN A 151 24.57 2.49 35.69
CA ASN A 151 26.03 2.29 35.87
C ASN A 151 26.79 3.58 36.24
N HIS A 152 26.11 4.71 36.34
CA HIS A 152 26.68 6.00 36.77
C HIS A 152 26.17 6.46 38.16
N LEU A 153 25.52 5.56 38.91
CA LEU A 153 25.23 5.71 40.34
C LEU A 153 26.19 4.83 41.15
#